data_AF-A0A2H0BFU2-F1
#
_entry.id   AF-A0A2H0BFU2-F1
#
_cell.length_a   1.000
_cell.length_b   1.000
_cell.length_c   1.000
_cell.angle_alpha   90.00
_cell.angle_beta   90.00
_cell.angle_gamma   90.00
#
_symmetry.space_group_name_H-M   'P 1'
#
loop_
_entity.id
_entity.type
_entity.pdbx_description
1 polymer ?
#
loop_
_entity_poly.entity_id
_entity_poly.type
_entity_poly.pdbx_seq_one_letter_code
_entity_poly.pdbx_strand_id
1 'polypeptide(L)'
;MHEKPNHDPSTQRYPKKGDVVCVSEKVNYKNGILTEGTVQDVLTSKKTHPRGHKVRLTDGTIGRVQEFVGDEKPVTPQNTTLQAQEKEEEISTNVEPIEGDLDLR
;
A
#
# COMPACT_ATOMS: atom_id res chain seq x y z
N MET A 1 2.59 10.51 -25.98
CA MET A 1 3.57 9.41 -25.90
C MET A 1 3.81 9.15 -24.42
N HIS A 2 3.51 7.96 -23.90
CA HIS A 2 3.75 7.65 -22.49
C HIS A 2 5.19 7.15 -22.34
N GLU A 3 6.07 7.97 -21.78
CA GLU A 3 7.41 7.55 -21.35
C GLU A 3 7.24 6.42 -20.33
N LYS A 4 7.51 5.19 -20.75
CA LYS A 4 7.65 4.10 -19.79
C LYS A 4 8.94 4.38 -19.02
N PRO A 5 8.92 4.36 -17.68
CA PRO A 5 10.15 4.46 -16.91
C PRO A 5 11.13 3.40 -17.41
N ASN A 6 12.40 3.77 -17.60
CA ASN A 6 13.49 2.86 -17.94
C ASN A 6 13.66 1.82 -16.82
N HIS A 7 12.84 0.77 -16.86
CA HIS A 7 12.95 -0.38 -15.97
C HIS A 7 13.89 -1.38 -16.65
N ASP A 8 15.19 -1.22 -16.41
CA ASP A 8 16.18 -2.21 -16.85
C ASP A 8 15.85 -3.56 -16.19
N PRO A 9 15.46 -4.60 -16.97
CA PRO A 9 15.08 -5.89 -16.41
C PRO A 9 16.25 -6.62 -15.74
N SER A 10 17.49 -6.13 -15.90
CA SER A 10 18.70 -6.72 -15.33
C SER A 10 18.81 -6.56 -13.81
N THR A 11 18.14 -5.57 -13.22
CA THR A 11 18.32 -5.17 -11.81
C THR A 11 17.32 -5.82 -10.84
N GLN A 12 16.53 -6.81 -11.29
CA GLN A 12 15.48 -7.39 -10.46
C GLN A 12 16.03 -8.30 -9.34
N ARG A 13 15.58 -8.06 -8.09
CA ARG A 13 15.94 -8.88 -6.92
C ARG A 13 15.41 -10.31 -7.09
N TYR A 14 16.29 -11.29 -6.91
CA TYR A 14 15.93 -12.71 -6.97
C TYR A 14 15.23 -13.13 -5.66
N PRO A 15 14.00 -13.68 -5.72
CA PRO A 15 13.29 -14.11 -4.52
C PRO A 15 13.90 -15.37 -3.90
N LYS A 16 13.87 -15.46 -2.57
CA LYS A 16 14.31 -16.63 -1.80
C LYS A 16 13.10 -17.28 -1.13
N LYS A 17 13.23 -18.58 -0.81
CA LYS A 17 12.21 -19.28 -0.04
C LYS A 17 12.12 -18.65 1.35
N GLY A 18 10.90 -18.36 1.82
CA GLY A 18 10.65 -17.65 3.07
C GLY A 18 10.54 -16.13 2.95
N ASP A 19 10.80 -15.53 1.78
CA ASP A 19 10.58 -14.09 1.58
C ASP A 19 9.07 -13.79 1.53
N VAL A 20 8.66 -12.69 2.19
CA VAL A 20 7.30 -12.15 2.07
C VAL A 20 7.25 -11.25 0.83
N VAL A 21 6.35 -11.57 -0.09
CA VAL A 21 6.24 -10.91 -1.39
C VAL A 21 4.79 -10.65 -1.76
N CYS A 22 4.58 -9.61 -2.55
CA CYS A 22 3.31 -9.32 -3.19
C CYS A 22 3.35 -9.87 -4.62
N VAL A 23 2.45 -10.80 -4.94
CA VAL A 23 2.34 -11.43 -6.26
C VAL A 23 1.07 -11.02 -6.99
N SER A 24 1.17 -10.87 -8.31
CA SER A 24 0.00 -10.72 -9.18
C SER A 24 -0.42 -12.08 -9.75
N GLU A 25 -1.67 -12.43 -9.51
CA GLU A 25 -2.30 -13.63 -10.06
C GLU A 25 -2.98 -13.32 -11.40
N LYS A 26 -3.09 -14.34 -12.26
CA LYS A 26 -3.76 -14.20 -13.56
C LYS A 26 -5.22 -13.77 -13.42
N VAL A 27 -5.91 -14.24 -12.37
CA VAL A 27 -7.31 -13.86 -12.07
C VAL A 27 -7.43 -12.37 -11.75
N ASN A 28 -6.41 -11.78 -11.13
CA ASN A 28 -6.41 -10.39 -10.67
C ASN A 28 -5.79 -9.41 -11.68
N TYR A 29 -5.40 -9.85 -12.88
CA TYR A 29 -4.80 -8.97 -13.91
C TYR A 29 -5.69 -7.80 -14.35
N LYS A 30 -7.02 -7.93 -14.23
CA LYS A 30 -7.95 -6.83 -14.54
C LYS A 30 -8.08 -5.82 -13.39
N ASN A 31 -7.88 -6.27 -12.15
CA ASN A 31 -8.16 -5.49 -10.95
C ASN A 31 -6.87 -4.91 -10.35
N GLY A 32 -5.70 -5.41 -10.75
CA GLY A 32 -4.41 -4.97 -10.22
C GLY A 32 -4.17 -5.38 -8.77
N ILE A 33 -5.00 -6.26 -8.21
CA ILE A 33 -4.89 -6.72 -6.82
C ILE A 33 -3.62 -7.59 -6.71
N LEU A 34 -2.79 -7.24 -5.73
CA LEU A 34 -1.63 -8.03 -5.34
C LEU A 34 -1.99 -8.88 -4.13
N THR A 35 -1.61 -10.15 -4.19
CA THR A 35 -1.76 -11.09 -3.08
C THR A 35 -0.45 -11.12 -2.31
N GLU A 36 -0.48 -10.75 -1.04
CA GLU A 36 0.66 -10.92 -0.15
C GLU A 36 0.80 -12.39 0.26
N GLY A 37 2.03 -12.90 0.32
CA GLY A 37 2.29 -14.20 0.91
C GLY A 37 3.76 -14.58 0.95
N THR A 38 4.04 -15.74 1.52
CA THR A 38 5.41 -16.24 1.70
C THR A 38 5.81 -17.15 0.54
N VAL A 39 7.00 -16.93 -0.03
CA VAL A 39 7.54 -17.77 -1.12
C VAL A 39 7.85 -19.17 -0.62
N GLN A 40 7.21 -20.17 -1.21
CA GLN A 40 7.52 -21.59 -1.01
C GLN A 40 8.54 -22.09 -2.03
N ASP A 41 8.29 -21.83 -3.33
CA ASP A 41 9.16 -22.27 -4.41
C ASP A 41 9.32 -21.18 -5.48
N VAL A 42 10.54 -21.05 -6.00
CA VAL A 42 10.83 -20.15 -7.13
C VAL A 42 10.77 -20.96 -8.41
N LEU A 43 9.78 -20.66 -9.25
CA LEU A 43 9.52 -21.37 -10.51
C LEU A 43 10.14 -20.65 -11.72
N THR A 44 11.14 -19.80 -11.50
CA THR A 44 11.81 -19.03 -12.56
C THR A 44 13.24 -19.53 -12.79
N SER A 45 13.54 -19.89 -14.04
CA SER A 45 14.84 -20.44 -14.45
C SER A 45 15.86 -19.39 -14.90
N LYS A 46 15.41 -18.30 -15.52
CA LYS A 46 16.28 -17.18 -15.92
C LYS A 46 16.41 -16.14 -14.80
N LYS A 47 17.54 -15.42 -14.75
CA LYS A 47 17.76 -14.32 -13.79
C LYS A 47 16.99 -13.05 -14.17
N THR A 48 16.83 -12.79 -15.46
CA THR A 48 16.19 -11.58 -16.00
C THR A 48 14.77 -11.90 -16.47
N HIS A 49 13.76 -11.23 -15.88
CA HIS A 49 12.36 -11.37 -16.29
C HIS A 49 11.68 -10.00 -16.40
N PRO A 50 11.30 -9.52 -17.60
CA PRO A 50 10.71 -8.19 -17.76
C PRO A 50 9.43 -7.91 -16.96
N ARG A 51 8.79 -8.97 -16.44
CA ARG A 51 7.53 -8.91 -15.67
C ARG A 51 7.65 -9.57 -14.29
N GLY A 52 8.87 -9.77 -13.80
CA GLY A 52 9.10 -10.40 -12.50
C GLY A 52 9.17 -11.91 -12.48
N HIS A 53 9.66 -12.38 -11.35
CA HIS A 53 9.89 -13.78 -11.05
C HIS A 53 8.57 -14.53 -10.84
N LYS A 54 8.48 -15.73 -11.41
CA LYS A 54 7.34 -16.62 -11.16
C LYS A 54 7.64 -17.42 -9.90
N VAL A 55 6.77 -17.33 -8.92
CA VAL A 55 6.90 -18.02 -7.63
C VAL A 55 5.61 -18.75 -7.27
N ARG A 56 5.74 -19.74 -6.40
CA ARG A 56 4.65 -20.40 -5.69
C ARG A 56 4.69 -19.96 -4.23
N LEU A 57 3.57 -19.50 -3.70
CA LEU A 57 3.39 -19.16 -2.30
C LEU A 57 3.10 -20.41 -1.46
N THR A 58 3.24 -20.29 -0.14
CA THR A 58 2.90 -21.34 0.84
C THR A 58 1.46 -21.84 0.71
N ASP A 59 0.55 -20.97 0.28
CA ASP A 59 -0.88 -21.30 0.11
C ASP A 59 -1.16 -22.05 -1.21
N GLY A 60 -0.12 -22.32 -2.00
CA GLY A 60 -0.23 -22.98 -3.31
C GLY A 60 -0.46 -22.01 -4.48
N THR A 61 -0.72 -20.74 -4.19
CA THR A 61 -0.92 -19.68 -5.19
C THR A 61 0.32 -19.47 -6.06
N ILE A 62 0.12 -19.33 -7.37
CA ILE A 62 1.21 -19.10 -8.34
C ILE A 62 1.04 -17.72 -8.99
N GLY A 63 2.05 -16.87 -8.86
CA GLY A 63 1.99 -15.49 -9.34
C GLY A 63 3.32 -14.93 -9.82
N ARG A 64 3.27 -13.70 -10.33
CA ARG A 64 4.46 -12.88 -10.67
C ARG A 64 4.77 -11.94 -9.52
N VAL A 65 5.99 -12.00 -8.98
CA VAL A 65 6.45 -11.11 -7.91
C VAL A 65 6.51 -9.68 -8.45
N GLN A 66 5.80 -8.78 -7.77
CA GLN A 66 5.82 -7.34 -8.04
C GLN A 66 6.63 -6.60 -6.98
N GLU A 67 6.45 -6.95 -5.70
CA GLU A 67 7.09 -6.25 -4.59
C GLU A 67 7.54 -7.23 -3.49
N PHE A 68 8.53 -6.83 -2.70
CA PHE A 68 9.04 -7.54 -1.53
C PHE A 68 8.66 -6.75 -0.28
N VAL A 69 8.04 -7.40 0.72
CA VAL A 69 7.50 -6.74 1.93
C VAL A 69 8.55 -6.52 3.03
N GLY A 70 9.77 -7.05 2.84
CA GLY A 70 10.87 -6.90 3.81
C GLY A 70 11.77 -5.67 3.59
N ASP A 71 11.53 -4.89 2.55
CA ASP A 71 12.20 -3.62 2.34
C ASP A 71 11.21 -2.54 2.76
N GLU A 72 11.27 -2.15 4.02
CA GLU A 72 10.56 -1.03 4.64
C GLU A 72 10.68 0.26 3.82
N LYS A 73 9.91 0.35 2.73
CA LYS A 73 9.49 1.61 2.16
C LYS A 73 8.09 1.84 2.69
N PRO A 74 7.90 2.79 3.62
CA PRO A 74 6.57 3.13 4.08
C PRO A 74 5.75 3.48 2.85
N VAL A 75 4.76 2.63 2.55
CA VAL A 75 3.70 2.97 1.61
C VAL A 75 2.94 4.11 2.27
N THR A 76 3.30 5.33 1.90
CA THR A 76 2.52 6.50 2.23
C THR A 76 1.10 6.19 1.80
N PRO A 77 0.10 6.23 2.70
CA PRO A 77 -1.29 6.09 2.31
C PRO A 77 -1.67 7.32 1.48
N GLN A 78 -1.39 7.26 0.19
CA GLN A 78 -1.93 8.19 -0.77
C GLN A 78 -3.29 7.65 -1.22
N ASN A 79 -4.29 8.14 -0.47
CA ASN A 79 -5.64 8.49 -0.93
C ASN A 79 -6.70 7.37 -0.83
N THR A 80 -7.58 7.46 0.16
CA THR A 80 -9.02 7.38 -0.11
C THR A 80 -9.73 8.38 0.81
N THR A 81 -10.18 9.47 0.18
CA THR A 81 -11.15 10.44 0.69
C THR A 81 -12.37 9.73 1.27
N LEU A 82 -12.78 10.13 2.48
CA LEU A 82 -14.18 10.28 2.92
C LEU A 82 -14.14 10.85 4.35
N GLN A 83 -14.09 12.18 4.48
CA GLN A 83 -14.58 12.84 5.68
C GLN A 83 -16.12 12.77 5.66
N ALA A 84 -16.66 11.58 5.94
CA ALA A 84 -17.99 11.47 6.54
C ALA A 84 -17.75 11.77 8.03
N GLN A 85 -18.06 12.97 8.52
CA GLN A 85 -19.37 13.28 9.10
C GLN A 85 -19.92 12.08 9.87
N GLU A 86 -19.63 12.02 11.17
CA GLU A 86 -20.63 11.87 12.23
C GLU A 86 -19.97 11.88 13.62
N LYS A 87 -20.39 12.88 14.41
CA LYS A 87 -20.78 12.74 15.82
C LYS A 87 -19.72 12.86 16.92
N GLU A 88 -19.52 14.10 17.38
CA GLU A 88 -19.39 14.48 18.80
C GLU A 88 -20.16 15.82 18.94
N GLU A 89 -21.49 15.82 19.03
CA GLU A 89 -22.31 15.86 20.25
C GLU A 89 -21.76 16.78 21.38
N GLU A 90 -22.32 17.99 21.38
CA GLU A 90 -22.57 18.94 22.47
C GLU A 90 -22.00 18.67 23.88
N ILE A 91 -21.15 19.59 24.34
CA ILE A 91 -21.19 20.27 25.64
C ILE A 91 -20.21 21.46 25.52
N SER A 92 -20.35 22.64 26.10
CA SER A 92 -21.30 23.23 27.02
C SER A 92 -20.98 24.74 26.98
N THR A 93 -22.02 25.55 26.87
CA THR A 93 -22.11 26.99 27.18
C THR A 93 -20.87 27.66 27.78
N ASN A 94 -20.25 28.59 27.05
CA ASN A 94 -19.53 29.71 27.66
C ASN A 94 -20.30 30.99 27.36
N VAL A 95 -21.13 31.36 28.33
CA VAL A 95 -21.71 32.68 28.46
C VAL A 95 -20.57 33.62 28.86
N GLU A 96 -20.27 34.63 28.05
CA GLU A 96 -19.35 35.68 28.47
C GLU A 96 -19.99 36.48 29.61
N PRO A 97 -19.26 36.75 30.71
CA PRO A 97 -19.79 37.58 31.79
C PRO A 97 -19.94 39.02 31.30
N ILE A 98 -21.12 39.57 31.55
CA ILE A 98 -21.43 40.98 31.38
C ILE A 98 -20.65 41.72 32.47
N GLU A 99 -19.48 42.27 32.14
CA GLU A 99 -18.85 43.26 33.00
C GLU A 99 -19.55 44.60 32.77
N GLY A 100 -20.55 44.85 33.60
CA GLY A 100 -20.99 46.20 33.92
C GLY A 100 -20.18 46.71 35.11
N ASP A 101 -19.48 47.83 34.91
CA ASP A 101 -19.30 48.88 35.92
C ASP A 101 -18.77 50.11 35.17
N LEU A 102 -19.62 51.11 34.92
CA LEU A 102 -19.75 52.32 35.73
C LEU A 102 -18.54 53.25 35.60
N ASP A 103 -18.67 54.31 34.78
CA ASP A 103 -18.26 55.63 35.29
C ASP A 103 -18.99 56.79 34.60
N LEU A 104 -19.71 57.53 35.44
CA LEU A 104 -20.23 58.87 35.19
C LEU A 104 -19.05 59.83 34.98
N ARG A 105 -19.13 60.68 33.94
CA ARG A 105 -18.85 62.13 34.01
C ARG A 105 -19.16 62.83 32.69
#